data_AF-A0A958MLU6-F1
#
_entry.id   AF-A0A958MLU6-F1
#
_cell.length_a   1.000
_cell.length_b   1.000
_cell.length_c   1.000
_cell.angle_alpha   90.00
_cell.angle_beta   90.00
_cell.angle_gamma   90.00
#
_symmetry.space_group_name_H-M   'P 1'
#
loop_
_entity.id
_entity.type
_entity.pdbx_description
1 polymer ?
#
loop_
_entity_poly.entity_id
_entity_poly.type
_entity_poly.pdbx_seq_one_letter_code
_entity_poly.pdbx_strand_id
1 'polypeptide(L)'
;MKAIKLFLITITIGLSTMYSQGQNIEKDIKMYTQVWDDIVNKGEIDKINSTYFDTNITAIQSPENIVGIENFKAYYQNFITGFSNVEFTIINVFGHGN
;
A
#
# COMPACT_ATOMS: atom_id res chain seq x y z
N MET A 1 -21.14 -38.39 -13.98
CA MET A 1 -19.95 -37.85 -14.70
C MET A 1 -20.04 -36.35 -14.99
N LYS A 2 -21.14 -35.81 -15.55
CA LYS A 2 -21.26 -34.36 -15.85
C LYS A 2 -21.20 -33.46 -14.59
N ALA A 3 -21.90 -33.83 -13.51
CA ALA A 3 -21.86 -33.10 -12.25
C ALA A 3 -20.48 -33.10 -11.57
N ILE A 4 -19.76 -34.23 -11.60
CA ILE A 4 -18.39 -34.35 -11.06
C ILE A 4 -17.41 -33.50 -11.88
N LYS A 5 -17.51 -33.51 -13.22
CA LYS A 5 -16.69 -32.64 -14.09
C LYS A 5 -16.98 -31.15 -13.84
N LEU A 6 -18.24 -30.77 -13.61
CA LEU A 6 -18.63 -29.39 -13.30
C LEU A 6 -18.07 -28.94 -11.94
N PHE A 7 -18.16 -29.82 -10.92
CA PHE A 7 -17.64 -29.55 -9.58
C PHE A 7 -16.10 -29.39 -9.55
N LEU A 8 -15.38 -30.17 -10.35
CA LEU A 8 -13.92 -30.03 -10.50
C LEU A 8 -13.52 -28.70 -11.16
N ILE A 9 -14.29 -28.22 -12.13
CA ILE A 9 -14.04 -26.92 -12.80
C ILE A 9 -14.27 -25.74 -11.82
N THR A 10 -15.28 -25.82 -10.96
CA THR A 10 -15.52 -24.75 -9.97
C THR A 10 -14.41 -24.67 -8.93
N ILE A 11 -13.83 -25.81 -8.52
CA ILE A 11 -12.72 -25.85 -7.57
C ILE A 11 -11.45 -25.22 -8.17
N THR A 12 -11.14 -25.52 -9.44
CA THR A 12 -9.91 -25.00 -10.08
C THR A 12 -9.95 -23.49 -10.29
N ILE A 13 -11.11 -22.92 -10.61
CA ILE A 13 -11.29 -21.46 -10.74
C ILE A 13 -11.24 -20.77 -9.36
N GLY A 14 -11.83 -21.37 -8.34
CA GLY A 14 -11.75 -20.84 -6.97
C GLY A 14 -10.30 -20.81 -6.45
N LEU A 15 -9.53 -21.87 -6.67
CA LEU A 15 -8.15 -21.95 -6.22
C LEU A 15 -7.23 -20.93 -6.92
N SER A 16 -7.42 -20.70 -8.22
CA SER A 16 -6.59 -19.75 -8.98
C SER A 16 -6.87 -18.29 -8.62
N THR A 17 -8.13 -17.94 -8.32
CA THR A 17 -8.50 -16.59 -7.87
C THR A 17 -7.93 -16.27 -6.49
N MET A 18 -8.04 -17.20 -5.53
CA MET A 18 -7.41 -17.07 -4.21
C MET A 18 -5.87 -16.96 -4.32
N TYR A 19 -5.25 -17.76 -5.18
CA TYR A 19 -3.80 -17.71 -5.41
C TYR A 19 -3.36 -16.37 -6.01
N SER A 20 -4.09 -15.86 -7.01
CA SER A 20 -3.83 -14.55 -7.63
C SER A 20 -3.99 -13.39 -6.64
N GLN A 21 -5.04 -13.39 -5.81
CA GLN A 21 -5.22 -12.39 -4.76
C GLN A 21 -4.04 -12.40 -3.77
N GLY A 22 -3.59 -13.59 -3.33
CA GLY A 22 -2.43 -13.72 -2.46
C GLY A 22 -1.14 -13.12 -3.04
N GLN A 23 -0.87 -13.35 -4.34
CA GLN A 23 0.32 -12.78 -5.00
C GLN A 23 0.28 -11.26 -5.12
N ASN A 24 -0.91 -10.68 -5.40
CA ASN A 24 -1.05 -9.24 -5.47
C ASN A 24 -0.83 -8.60 -4.09
N ILE A 25 -1.36 -9.21 -3.02
CA ILE A 25 -1.15 -8.73 -1.64
C ILE A 25 0.33 -8.71 -1.27
N GLU A 26 1.08 -9.79 -1.55
CA GLU A 26 2.51 -9.85 -1.23
C GLU A 26 3.31 -8.77 -1.98
N LYS A 27 2.99 -8.59 -3.27
CA LYS A 27 3.60 -7.55 -4.10
C LYS A 27 3.29 -6.15 -3.57
N ASP A 28 2.05 -5.89 -3.18
CA ASP A 28 1.61 -4.60 -2.68
C ASP A 28 2.25 -4.29 -1.33
N ILE A 29 2.32 -5.26 -0.41
CA ILE A 29 3.04 -5.13 0.87
C ILE A 29 4.50 -4.78 0.64
N LYS A 30 5.18 -5.50 -0.27
CA LYS A 30 6.58 -5.24 -0.58
C LYS A 30 6.78 -3.84 -1.16
N MET A 31 5.92 -3.44 -2.08
CA MET A 31 5.95 -2.14 -2.72
C MET A 31 5.73 -1.01 -1.70
N TYR A 32 4.68 -1.08 -0.87
CA TYR A 32 4.40 -0.06 0.14
C TYR A 32 5.50 0.02 1.20
N THR A 33 6.06 -1.13 1.63
CA THR A 33 7.18 -1.17 2.57
C THR A 33 8.39 -0.41 2.02
N GLN A 34 8.75 -0.68 0.76
CA GLN A 34 9.86 0.00 0.09
C GLN A 34 9.58 1.49 -0.10
N VAL A 35 8.39 1.86 -0.56
CA VAL A 35 8.03 3.26 -0.81
C VAL A 35 8.13 4.08 0.47
N TRP A 36 7.67 3.57 1.61
CA TRP A 36 7.79 4.28 2.89
C TRP A 36 9.23 4.37 3.41
N ASP A 37 10.04 3.32 3.23
CA ASP A 37 11.48 3.37 3.51
C ASP A 37 12.18 4.47 2.69
N ASP A 38 11.90 4.49 1.38
CA ASP A 38 12.49 5.47 0.46
C ASP A 38 12.07 6.91 0.81
N ILE A 39 10.78 7.14 1.09
CA ILE A 39 10.27 8.46 1.44
C ILE A 39 10.95 8.99 2.70
N VAL A 40 10.97 8.19 3.77
CA VAL A 40 11.38 8.68 5.08
C VAL A 40 12.90 8.56 5.26
N ASN A 41 13.45 7.36 5.12
CA ASN A 41 14.88 7.12 5.41
C ASN A 41 15.82 7.67 4.34
N LYS A 42 15.36 7.82 3.09
CA LYS A 42 16.18 8.35 1.97
C LYS A 42 15.77 9.76 1.55
N GLY A 43 14.71 10.31 2.15
CA GLY A 43 14.19 11.64 1.85
C GLY A 43 13.57 11.75 0.46
N GLU A 44 13.18 10.64 -0.17
CA GLU A 44 12.60 10.62 -1.53
C GLU A 44 11.11 11.01 -1.52
N ILE A 45 10.80 12.21 -1.05
CA ILE A 45 9.43 12.73 -0.89
C ILE A 45 8.61 12.69 -2.19
N ASP A 46 9.28 12.76 -3.35
CA ASP A 46 8.65 12.70 -4.67
C ASP A 46 8.02 11.33 -4.99
N LYS A 47 8.27 10.30 -4.17
CA LYS A 47 7.54 9.03 -4.23
C LYS A 47 6.10 9.14 -3.71
N ILE A 48 5.73 10.23 -3.05
CA ILE A 48 4.33 10.60 -2.87
C ILE A 48 3.84 11.19 -4.20
N ASN A 49 3.36 10.32 -5.08
CA ASN A 49 2.86 10.65 -6.42
C ASN A 49 1.77 9.65 -6.85
N SER A 50 1.15 9.89 -8.02
CA SER A 50 0.06 9.07 -8.54
C SER A 50 0.45 7.66 -9.02
N THR A 51 1.75 7.31 -9.02
CA THR A 51 2.21 5.94 -9.27
C THR A 51 2.01 5.05 -8.04
N TYR A 52 2.19 5.61 -6.83
CA TYR A 52 2.16 4.84 -5.59
C TYR A 52 0.97 5.17 -4.69
N PHE A 53 0.33 6.33 -4.86
CA PHE A 53 -0.77 6.80 -4.03
C PHE A 53 -1.98 7.24 -4.87
N ASP A 54 -3.16 7.12 -4.28
CA ASP A 54 -4.38 7.70 -4.85
C ASP A 54 -4.27 9.24 -4.82
N THR A 55 -4.63 9.91 -5.92
CA THR A 55 -4.61 11.37 -6.01
C THR A 55 -5.55 12.05 -5.00
N ASN A 56 -6.61 11.34 -4.60
CA ASN A 56 -7.63 11.78 -3.64
C ASN A 56 -7.38 11.20 -2.24
N ILE A 57 -6.16 10.72 -1.94
CA ILE A 57 -5.79 10.22 -0.61
C ILE A 57 -6.23 11.18 0.49
N THR A 58 -6.78 10.60 1.56
CA THR A 58 -7.15 11.34 2.76
C THR A 58 -6.43 10.73 3.96
N ALA A 59 -5.55 11.49 4.61
CA ALA A 59 -5.06 11.13 5.93
C ALA A 59 -6.09 11.56 6.98
N ILE A 60 -6.64 10.58 7.70
CA ILE A 60 -7.62 10.82 8.75
C ILE A 60 -6.88 11.24 10.02
N GLN A 61 -7.15 12.45 10.50
CA GLN A 61 -6.51 12.99 11.68
C GLN A 61 -7.43 13.99 12.39
N SER A 62 -7.07 14.38 13.61
CA SER A 62 -7.80 15.37 14.42
C SER A 62 -6.90 16.60 14.62
N PRO A 63 -7.42 17.84 14.52
CA PRO A 63 -8.84 18.20 14.36
C PRO A 63 -9.38 18.11 12.93
N GLU A 64 -8.51 18.12 11.91
CA GLU A 64 -8.91 18.18 10.50
C GLU A 64 -8.09 17.21 9.64
N ASN A 65 -8.78 16.50 8.75
CA ASN A 65 -8.16 15.59 7.79
C ASN A 65 -7.25 16.32 6.79
N ILE A 66 -6.28 15.58 6.24
CA ILE A 66 -5.47 16.05 5.10
C ILE A 66 -6.03 15.41 3.86
N VAL A 67 -6.55 16.23 2.93
CA VAL A 67 -7.19 15.76 1.71
C VAL A 67 -6.34 16.13 0.50
N GLY A 68 -6.09 15.16 -0.38
CA GLY A 68 -5.38 15.33 -1.65
C GLY A 68 -3.88 15.10 -1.54
N ILE A 69 -3.31 14.54 -2.61
CA ILE A 69 -1.91 14.08 -2.64
C ILE A 69 -0.87 15.19 -2.38
N GLU A 70 -1.12 16.42 -2.84
CA GLU A 70 -0.21 17.55 -2.60
C GLU A 70 -0.15 17.93 -1.12
N ASN A 71 -1.30 17.99 -0.44
CA ASN A 71 -1.36 18.27 0.99
C ASN A 71 -0.76 17.12 1.80
N PHE A 72 -1.00 15.88 1.39
CA PHE A 72 -0.39 14.69 1.98
C PHE A 72 1.14 14.74 1.87
N LYS A 73 1.67 15.09 0.68
CA LYS A 73 3.09 15.27 0.45
C LYS A 73 3.69 16.38 1.32
N ALA A 74 3.06 17.55 1.35
CA ALA A 74 3.50 18.68 2.17
C ALA A 74 3.54 18.33 3.67
N TYR A 75 2.58 17.54 4.14
CA TYR A 75 2.57 17.08 5.53
C TYR A 75 3.78 16.20 5.86
N TYR A 76 4.08 15.16 5.06
CA TYR A 76 5.22 14.28 5.31
C TYR A 76 6.58 14.97 5.08
N GLN A 77 6.65 15.95 4.17
CA GLN A 77 7.84 16.77 3.96
C GLN A 77 8.31 17.42 5.26
N ASN A 78 7.39 17.90 6.11
CA ASN A 78 7.72 18.53 7.39
C ASN A 78 8.42 17.58 8.36
N PHE A 79 8.09 16.28 8.34
CA PHE A 79 8.79 15.28 9.16
C PHE A 79 10.19 15.01 8.59
N ILE A 80 10.32 14.90 7.27
CA ILE A 80 11.62 14.62 6.64
C ILE A 80 12.62 15.78 6.88
N THR A 81 12.18 17.03 6.82
CA THR A 81 13.07 18.19 7.01
C THR A 81 13.13 18.71 8.44
N GLY A 82 12.14 18.38 9.28
CA GLY A 82 12.05 18.85 10.66
C GLY A 82 12.99 18.13 11.62
N PHE A 83 13.46 16.93 11.28
CA PHE A 83 14.38 16.16 12.10
C PHE A 83 15.77 16.08 11.44
N SER A 84 16.82 16.31 12.23
CA SER A 84 18.20 16.27 11.74
C SER A 84 18.67 14.85 11.40
N ASN A 85 18.12 13.85 12.09
CA ASN A 85 18.39 12.42 11.87
C ASN A 85 17.04 11.69 11.94
N VAL A 86 16.50 11.30 10.78
CA VAL A 86 15.26 10.53 10.71
C VAL A 86 15.59 9.04 10.66
N GLU A 87 14.86 8.24 11.43
CA GLU A 87 14.88 6.79 11.37
C GLU A 87 13.44 6.29 11.42
N PHE A 88 13.06 5.50 10.41
CA PHE A 88 11.74 4.90 10.27
C PHE A 88 11.86 3.40 10.11
N THR A 89 11.14 2.67 10.96
CA THR A 89 11.12 1.21 10.98
C THR A 89 9.68 0.73 10.95
N ILE A 90 9.35 -0.11 9.95
CA ILE A 90 8.06 -0.80 9.89
C ILE A 90 8.13 -2.01 10.81
N ILE A 91 7.39 -1.97 11.93
CA ILE A 91 7.31 -3.08 12.88
C ILE A 91 6.43 -4.21 12.35
N ASN A 92 5.27 -3.86 11.78
CA ASN A 92 4.33 -4.80 11.20
C ASN A 92 3.66 -4.18 9.97
N VAL A 93 3.38 -5.01 8.97
CA VAL A 93 2.60 -4.66 7.78
C VAL A 93 1.62 -5.78 7.48
N PHE A 94 0.36 -5.43 7.21
CA PHE A 94 -0.70 -6.37 6.93
C PHE A 94 -1.39 -5.96 5.63
N GLY A 95 -1.77 -6.93 4.82
CA GLY A 95 -2.52 -6.71 3.59
C GLY A 95 -3.76 -7.59 3.57
N HIS A 96 -4.83 -7.04 3.03
CA HIS A 96 -6.05 -7.78 2.72
C HIS A 96 -6.40 -7.46 1.27
N GLY A 97 -6.55 -8.50 0.45
CA GLY A 97 -6.98 -8.33 -0.93
C GLY A 97 -8.44 -7.92 -0.98
N ASN A 98 -8.82 -7.19 -2.03
CA ASN A 98 -10.22 -7.00 -2.40
C ASN A 98 -10.76 -8.21 -3.15
#